data_AF-A0A1T2L004-F1
#
_entry.id   AF-A0A1T2L004-F1
#
_cell.length_a   1.000
_cell.length_b   1.000
_cell.length_c   1.000
_cell.angle_alpha   90.00
_cell.angle_beta   90.00
_cell.angle_gamma   90.00
#
_symmetry.space_group_name_H-M   'P 1'
#
loop_
_entity.id
_entity.type
_entity.pdbx_description
1 polymer ?
#
loop_
_entity_poly.entity_id
_entity_poly.type
_entity_poly.pdbx_seq_one_letter_code
_entity_poly.pdbx_strand_id
1 'polypeptide(L)'
;DRDQIKAAAAGRCDIAIANTYYYAQMLGSGDKSQIGAANAVALFWPNQDDRGTHINISGVGLTAAAKNRENAIQLMEFLVSDETQQWYATINHEYPAVHGINPSDALTTWGEFKSDTLNLSRLGELNADAVRLMDRAGWR
;
A
#
# COMPACT_ATOMS: atom_id res chain seq x y z
N ASP A 1 2.32 -10.93 -3.04
CA ASP A 1 1.29 -10.61 -2.04
C ASP A 1 0.06 -11.50 -2.13
N ARG A 2 -0.74 -11.44 -3.21
CA ARG A 2 -1.93 -12.32 -3.33
C ARG A 2 -1.63 -13.81 -3.14
N ASP A 3 -0.49 -14.28 -3.65
CA ASP A 3 -0.08 -15.67 -3.45
C ASP A 3 0.32 -15.99 -2.00
N GLN A 4 0.85 -15.00 -1.26
CA GLN A 4 1.15 -15.16 0.16
C GLN A 4 -0.14 -15.21 0.98
N ILE A 5 -1.13 -14.37 0.64
CA ILE A 5 -2.48 -14.42 1.23
C ILE A 5 -3.13 -15.78 0.95
N LYS A 6 -3.08 -16.26 -0.30
CA LYS A 6 -3.58 -17.60 -0.67
C LYS A 6 -2.85 -18.73 0.05
N ALA A 7 -1.53 -18.60 0.25
CA ALA A 7 -0.74 -19.58 0.99
C ALA A 7 -1.15 -19.65 2.45
N ALA A 8 -1.37 -18.49 3.10
CA ALA A 8 -1.87 -18.41 4.46
C ALA A 8 -3.29 -18.99 4.58
N ALA A 9 -4.19 -18.61 3.67
CA ALA A 9 -5.54 -19.16 3.58
C ALA A 9 -5.58 -20.68 3.39
N ALA A 10 -4.58 -21.24 2.69
CA ALA A 10 -4.42 -22.67 2.47
C ALA A 10 -3.68 -23.40 3.61
N GLY A 11 -3.33 -22.71 4.69
CA GLY A 11 -2.61 -23.28 5.83
C GLY A 11 -1.16 -23.67 5.56
N ARG A 12 -0.53 -23.11 4.51
CA ARG A 12 0.92 -23.33 4.25
C ARG A 12 1.81 -22.51 5.18
N CYS A 13 1.28 -21.42 5.70
CA CYS A 13 1.84 -20.58 6.75
C CYS A 13 0.70 -19.94 7.55
N ASP A 14 0.99 -19.44 8.75
CA ASP A 14 -0.05 -18.84 9.60
C ASP A 14 -0.26 -17.35 9.30
N ILE A 15 0.78 -16.67 8.81
CA ILE A 15 0.81 -15.21 8.60
C ILE A 15 1.48 -14.89 7.27
N ALA A 16 0.98 -13.85 6.61
CA ALA A 16 1.61 -13.22 5.44
C ALA A 16 1.77 -11.72 5.68
N ILE A 17 2.90 -11.15 5.22
CA ILE A 17 3.09 -9.70 5.12
C ILE A 17 2.81 -9.31 3.68
N ALA A 18 1.83 -8.43 3.48
CA ALA A 18 1.38 -8.00 2.16
C ALA A 18 0.83 -6.57 2.23
N ASN A 19 0.87 -5.86 1.10
CA ASN A 19 0.22 -4.57 0.97
C ASN A 19 -1.31 -4.72 1.01
N THR A 20 -1.95 -3.78 1.69
CA THR A 20 -3.39 -3.77 1.97
C THR A 20 -4.25 -3.78 0.71
N TYR A 21 -3.84 -3.05 -0.33
CA TYR A 21 -4.61 -2.96 -1.58
C TYR A 21 -4.75 -4.31 -2.29
N TYR A 22 -3.80 -5.24 -2.14
CA TYR A 22 -3.97 -6.60 -2.71
C TYR A 22 -5.09 -7.38 -2.03
N TYR A 23 -5.26 -7.20 -0.72
CA TYR A 23 -6.35 -7.81 0.04
C TYR A 23 -7.71 -7.25 -0.40
N ALA A 24 -7.85 -5.92 -0.54
CA ALA A 24 -9.05 -5.30 -1.10
C ALA A 24 -9.35 -5.76 -2.53
N GLN A 25 -8.33 -5.76 -3.40
CA GLN A 25 -8.49 -6.21 -4.79
C GLN A 25 -8.96 -7.67 -4.86
N MET A 26 -8.47 -8.55 -3.98
CA MET A 26 -8.92 -9.94 -3.93
C MET A 26 -10.41 -10.03 -3.55
N LEU A 27 -10.84 -9.28 -2.53
CA LEU A 27 -12.24 -9.21 -2.11
C LEU A 27 -13.17 -8.66 -3.20
N GLY A 28 -12.69 -7.70 -4.00
CA GLY A 28 -13.44 -7.07 -5.09
C GLY A 28 -13.26 -7.72 -6.47
N SER A 29 -12.46 -8.78 -6.60
CA SER A 29 -11.99 -9.29 -7.92
C SER A 29 -13.05 -9.97 -8.79
N GLY A 30 -14.17 -10.39 -8.22
CA GLY A 30 -15.14 -11.28 -8.87
C GLY A 30 -14.67 -12.74 -9.06
N ASP A 31 -13.39 -13.03 -8.77
CA ASP A 31 -12.83 -14.38 -8.76
C ASP A 31 -13.13 -15.06 -7.42
N LYS A 32 -14.01 -16.05 -7.44
CA LYS A 32 -14.43 -16.81 -6.24
C LYS A 32 -13.25 -17.41 -5.46
N SER A 33 -12.17 -17.79 -6.14
CA SER A 33 -10.98 -18.34 -5.49
C SER A 33 -10.24 -17.27 -4.69
N GLN A 34 -10.05 -16.08 -5.27
CA GLN A 34 -9.42 -14.95 -4.59
C GLN A 34 -10.27 -14.44 -3.42
N ILE A 35 -11.58 -14.30 -3.63
CA ILE A 35 -12.52 -13.89 -2.59
C ILE A 35 -12.51 -14.90 -1.43
N GLY A 36 -12.58 -16.19 -1.73
CA GLY A 36 -12.53 -17.24 -0.72
C GLY A 36 -11.23 -17.23 0.09
N ALA A 37 -10.08 -17.05 -0.57
CA ALA A 37 -8.80 -16.94 0.10
C ALA A 37 -8.69 -15.70 0.99
N ALA A 38 -9.13 -14.53 0.53
CA ALA A 38 -9.11 -13.31 1.33
C ALA A 38 -10.02 -13.45 2.55
N ASN A 39 -11.24 -13.97 2.40
CA ASN A 39 -12.18 -14.18 3.52
C ASN A 39 -11.70 -15.23 4.54
N ALA A 40 -10.75 -16.09 4.18
CA ALA A 40 -10.19 -17.11 5.07
C ALA A 40 -9.06 -16.58 5.97
N VAL A 41 -8.61 -15.34 5.76
CA VAL A 41 -7.61 -14.66 6.60
C VAL A 41 -8.17 -13.36 7.15
N ALA A 42 -7.48 -12.77 8.13
CA ALA A 42 -7.84 -11.48 8.71
C ALA A 42 -6.72 -10.45 8.52
N LEU A 43 -7.11 -9.19 8.41
CA LEU A 43 -6.17 -8.07 8.40
C LEU A 43 -5.76 -7.74 9.84
N PHE A 44 -4.48 -7.41 10.04
CA PHE A 44 -3.94 -6.96 11.32
C PHE A 44 -3.03 -5.75 11.12
N TRP A 45 -3.27 -4.69 11.89
CA TRP A 45 -2.44 -3.48 11.90
C TRP A 45 -1.33 -3.64 12.97
N PRO A 46 -0.06 -3.81 12.60
CA PRO A 46 1.01 -3.98 13.58
C PRO A 46 1.40 -2.68 14.29
N ASN A 47 2.10 -2.79 15.43
CA ASN A 47 2.77 -1.69 16.13
C ASN A 47 1.88 -0.54 16.60
N GLN A 48 0.58 -0.78 16.85
CA GLN A 48 -0.39 0.27 17.19
C GLN A 48 -0.12 0.95 18.55
N ASP A 49 0.48 0.24 19.50
CA ASP A 49 0.87 0.79 20.81
C ASP A 49 2.26 1.46 20.82
N ASP A 50 2.94 1.52 19.66
CA ASP A 50 4.31 2.04 19.51
C ASP A 50 4.37 3.00 18.31
N ARG A 51 5.23 2.77 17.30
CA ARG A 51 5.45 3.71 16.20
C ARG A 51 4.29 3.78 15.20
N GLY A 52 3.41 2.78 15.16
CA GLY A 52 2.36 2.62 14.14
C GLY A 52 2.73 1.66 13.02
N THR A 53 1.74 1.34 12.17
CA THR A 53 1.90 0.49 10.99
C THR A 53 2.78 1.19 9.97
N HIS A 54 3.75 0.47 9.42
CA HIS A 54 4.55 0.98 8.30
C HIS A 54 3.66 1.27 7.08
N ILE A 55 3.78 2.48 6.54
CA ILE A 55 3.14 2.89 5.29
C ILE A 55 4.20 3.18 4.23
N ASN A 56 3.81 3.04 2.96
CA ASN A 56 4.62 3.44 1.81
C ASN A 56 3.72 4.16 0.80
N ILE A 57 4.31 4.73 -0.26
CA ILE A 57 3.60 5.60 -1.19
C ILE A 57 3.74 5.19 -2.65
N SER A 58 2.70 5.47 -3.42
CA SER A 58 2.77 5.68 -4.87
C SER A 58 3.21 7.13 -5.11
N GLY A 59 4.43 7.32 -5.63
CA GLY A 59 5.03 8.65 -5.84
C GLY A 59 5.11 9.06 -7.30
N VAL A 60 5.16 10.38 -7.56
CA VAL A 60 5.41 10.96 -8.88
C VAL A 60 6.58 11.94 -8.79
N GLY A 61 7.39 12.00 -9.84
CA GLY A 61 8.54 12.89 -9.94
C GLY A 61 8.70 13.46 -11.34
N LEU A 62 9.11 14.73 -11.41
CA LEU A 62 9.42 15.42 -12.65
C LEU A 62 10.89 15.22 -13.00
N THR A 63 11.17 14.62 -14.16
CA THR A 63 12.55 14.38 -14.58
C THR A 63 13.25 15.69 -14.98
N ALA A 64 14.56 15.76 -14.78
CA ALA A 64 15.37 16.92 -15.16
C ALA A 64 15.36 17.20 -16.68
N ALA A 65 15.13 16.17 -17.50
CA ALA A 65 15.10 16.25 -18.95
C ALA A 65 13.68 16.46 -19.53
N ALA A 66 12.68 16.77 -18.71
CA ALA A 66 11.30 16.93 -19.15
C ALA A 66 11.16 18.06 -20.19
N LYS A 67 10.77 17.68 -21.42
CA LYS A 67 10.58 18.62 -22.54
C LYS A 67 9.27 19.41 -22.47
N ASN A 68 8.31 18.94 -21.68
CA ASN A 68 7.02 19.59 -21.48
C ASN A 68 6.77 19.78 -19.98
N ARG A 69 7.54 20.68 -19.39
CA ARG A 69 7.62 20.88 -17.94
C ARG A 69 6.29 21.36 -17.35
N GLU A 70 5.64 22.31 -18.02
CA GLU A 70 4.38 22.90 -17.56
C GLU A 70 3.26 21.87 -17.50
N ASN A 71 3.08 21.07 -18.55
CA ASN A 71 2.05 20.03 -18.55
C ASN A 71 2.35 18.91 -17.53
N ALA A 72 3.63 18.62 -17.29
CA ALA A 72 3.99 17.65 -16.27
C ALA A 72 3.68 18.14 -14.85
N ILE A 73 3.84 19.45 -14.59
CA ILE A 73 3.40 20.05 -13.32
C ILE A 73 1.87 19.99 -13.21
N GLN A 74 1.13 20.36 -14.26
CA GLN A 74 -0.33 20.24 -14.26
C GLN A 74 -0.81 18.81 -14.00
N LEU A 75 -0.11 17.79 -14.53
CA LEU A 75 -0.42 16.40 -14.25
C LEU A 75 -0.18 16.05 -12.78
N MET A 76 0.93 16.49 -12.19
CA MET A 76 1.22 16.27 -10.77
C MET A 76 0.17 16.94 -9.87
N GLU A 77 -0.23 18.17 -10.19
CA GLU A 77 -1.31 18.90 -9.50
C GLU A 77 -2.65 18.19 -9.63
N PHE A 78 -2.97 17.70 -10.84
CA PHE A 78 -4.17 16.91 -11.07
C PHE A 78 -4.19 15.63 -10.22
N LEU A 79 -3.08 14.90 -10.13
CA LEU A 79 -2.99 13.67 -9.34
C LEU A 79 -3.27 13.88 -7.84
N VAL A 80 -3.00 15.08 -7.31
CA VAL A 80 -3.25 15.44 -5.91
C VAL A 80 -4.51 16.30 -5.72
N SER A 81 -5.33 16.45 -6.76
CA SER A 81 -6.66 17.07 -6.63
C SER A 81 -7.61 16.18 -5.84
N ASP A 82 -8.53 16.79 -5.10
CA ASP A 82 -9.52 16.08 -4.26
C ASP A 82 -10.30 15.02 -5.05
N GLU A 83 -10.80 15.39 -6.24
CA GLU A 83 -11.54 14.49 -7.13
C GLU A 83 -10.68 13.29 -7.55
N THR A 84 -9.44 13.53 -7.95
CA THR A 84 -8.55 12.47 -8.41
C THR A 84 -8.12 11.57 -7.27
N GLN A 85 -7.85 12.11 -6.09
CA GLN A 85 -7.51 11.33 -4.89
C GLN A 85 -8.69 10.44 -4.45
N GLN A 86 -9.92 10.95 -4.48
CA GLN A 86 -11.11 10.16 -4.18
C GLN A 86 -11.30 9.02 -5.17
N TRP A 87 -11.16 9.31 -6.48
CA TRP A 87 -11.25 8.31 -7.53
C TRP A 87 -10.14 7.25 -7.42
N TYR A 88 -8.90 7.68 -7.24
CA TYR A 88 -7.73 6.81 -7.17
C TYR A 88 -7.80 5.85 -5.97
N ALA A 89 -8.17 6.36 -4.78
CA ALA A 89 -8.37 5.55 -3.58
C ALA A 89 -9.50 4.50 -3.75
N THR A 90 -10.53 4.83 -4.53
CA THR A 90 -11.65 3.92 -4.81
C THR A 90 -11.26 2.81 -5.77
N ILE A 91 -10.60 3.15 -6.87
CA ILE A 91 -10.28 2.16 -7.92
C ILE A 91 -9.06 1.32 -7.57
N ASN A 92 -8.04 1.93 -6.95
CA ASN A 92 -6.80 1.23 -6.66
C ASN A 92 -6.79 0.58 -5.26
N HIS A 93 -7.77 0.91 -4.41
CA HIS A 93 -7.86 0.47 -3.02
C HIS A 93 -6.66 0.89 -2.16
N GLU A 94 -6.08 2.04 -2.47
CA GLU A 94 -5.05 2.71 -1.65
C GLU A 94 -5.67 3.80 -0.77
N TYR A 95 -4.93 4.21 0.26
CA TYR A 95 -5.34 5.34 1.10
C TYR A 95 -4.99 6.67 0.38
N PRO A 96 -5.88 7.67 0.40
CA PRO A 96 -5.58 8.99 -0.14
C PRO A 96 -4.35 9.60 0.55
N ALA A 97 -3.50 10.28 -0.22
CA ALA A 97 -2.37 11.02 0.32
C ALA A 97 -2.77 12.42 0.82
N VAL A 98 -3.87 12.97 0.30
CA VAL A 98 -4.38 14.31 0.66
C VAL A 98 -5.29 14.21 1.88
N HIS A 99 -5.03 15.06 2.87
CA HIS A 99 -5.84 15.14 4.09
C HIS A 99 -7.28 15.56 3.80
N GLY A 100 -8.24 14.98 4.50
CA GLY A 100 -9.67 15.30 4.38
C GLY A 100 -10.40 14.53 3.28
N ILE A 101 -9.68 13.78 2.45
CA ILE A 101 -10.28 12.85 1.48
C ILE A 101 -10.57 11.52 2.16
N ASN A 102 -11.81 11.04 2.03
CA ASN A 102 -12.22 9.79 2.64
C ASN A 102 -11.64 8.61 1.87
N PRO A 103 -11.09 7.59 2.55
CA PRO A 103 -10.79 6.30 1.94
C PRO A 103 -12.04 5.69 1.31
N SER A 104 -11.84 4.70 0.44
CA SER A 104 -12.96 3.93 -0.09
C SER A 104 -13.70 3.14 1.00
N ASP A 105 -14.98 2.84 0.77
CA ASP A 105 -15.81 2.10 1.74
C ASP A 105 -15.13 0.80 2.20
N ALA A 106 -14.47 0.08 1.28
CA ALA A 106 -13.71 -1.12 1.59
C ALA A 106 -12.64 -0.88 2.66
N LEU A 107 -11.85 0.20 2.54
CA LEU A 107 -10.81 0.55 3.50
C LEU A 107 -11.40 1.04 4.83
N THR A 108 -12.51 1.78 4.78
CA THR A 108 -13.22 2.27 5.96
C THR A 108 -13.71 1.13 6.85
N THR A 109 -14.14 -0.01 6.27
CA THR A 109 -14.57 -1.17 7.06
C THR A 109 -13.46 -1.84 7.88
N TRP A 110 -12.19 -1.55 7.58
CA TRP A 110 -11.04 -2.12 8.31
C TRP A 110 -10.63 -1.30 9.53
N GLY A 111 -11.36 -0.22 9.80
CA GLY A 111 -11.15 0.66 10.94
C GLY A 111 -9.97 1.61 10.77
N GLU A 112 -9.79 2.46 11.77
CA GLU A 112 -8.67 3.37 11.84
C GLU A 112 -7.42 2.66 12.37
N PHE A 113 -6.24 3.11 11.93
CA PHE A 113 -4.97 2.64 12.44
C PHE A 113 -3.98 3.80 12.57
N LYS A 114 -3.08 3.70 13.54
CA LYS A 114 -1.92 4.57 13.67
C LYS A 114 -0.89 4.21 12.59
N SER A 115 -0.57 5.16 11.73
CA SER A 115 0.55 5.04 10.77
C SER A 115 1.88 5.44 11.41
N ASP A 116 2.95 4.80 10.95
CA ASP A 116 4.32 5.22 11.23
C ASP A 116 4.59 6.57 10.55
N THR A 117 5.20 7.49 11.30
CA THR A 117 5.50 8.87 10.86
C THR A 117 6.93 9.05 10.34
N LEU A 118 7.68 7.94 10.20
CA LEU A 118 9.00 7.92 9.59
C LEU A 118 9.01 8.65 8.22
N ASN A 119 9.97 9.56 8.04
CA ASN A 119 10.21 10.16 6.73
C ASN A 119 10.67 9.08 5.73
N LEU A 120 9.89 8.85 4.68
CA LEU A 120 10.11 7.79 3.70
C LEU A 120 11.43 7.95 2.92
N SER A 121 12.01 9.15 2.82
CA SER A 121 13.35 9.33 2.24
C SER A 121 14.41 8.50 2.98
N ARG A 122 14.24 8.27 4.28
CA ARG A 122 15.15 7.44 5.08
C ARG A 122 15.18 5.98 4.60
N LEU A 123 14.08 5.48 4.04
CA LEU A 123 14.01 4.13 3.47
C LEU A 123 14.87 4.02 2.21
N GLY A 124 14.91 5.08 1.41
CA GLY A 124 15.79 5.17 0.24
C GLY A 124 17.26 5.19 0.63
N GLU A 125 17.62 6.02 1.63
CA GLU A 125 18.99 6.09 2.16
C GLU A 125 19.48 4.74 2.70
N LEU A 126 18.59 3.98 3.36
CA LEU A 126 18.91 2.68 3.97
C LEU A 126 18.68 1.48 3.06
N ASN A 127 18.21 1.69 1.82
CA ASN A 127 17.83 0.59 0.93
C ASN A 127 18.99 -0.40 0.70
N ALA A 128 20.19 0.10 0.43
CA ALA A 128 21.35 -0.75 0.20
C ALA A 128 21.71 -1.58 1.45
N ASP A 129 21.60 -1.01 2.64
CA ASP A 129 21.89 -1.71 3.88
C ASP A 129 20.82 -2.76 4.22
N ALA A 130 19.56 -2.46 3.93
CA ALA A 130 18.45 -3.40 4.06
C ALA A 130 18.63 -4.61 3.13
N VAL A 131 18.97 -4.39 1.85
CA VAL A 131 19.24 -5.47 0.89
C VAL A 131 20.40 -6.34 1.35
N ARG A 132 21.51 -5.75 1.81
CA ARG A 132 22.65 -6.51 2.36
C ARG A 132 22.28 -7.30 3.60
N LEU A 133 21.37 -6.77 4.45
CA LEU A 133 20.88 -7.49 5.62
C LEU A 133 20.04 -8.70 5.21
N MET A 134 19.12 -8.53 4.26
CA MET A 134 18.28 -9.61 3.73
C MET A 134 19.13 -10.73 3.11
N ASP A 135 20.15 -10.38 2.32
CA ASP A 135 21.11 -11.32 1.73
C ASP A 135 21.88 -12.11 2.82
N ARG A 136 22.46 -11.41 3.81
CA ARG A 136 23.16 -12.08 4.94
C ARG A 136 22.24 -12.99 5.75
N ALA A 137 20.96 -12.68 5.84
CA ALA A 137 19.95 -13.50 6.51
C ALA A 137 19.44 -14.67 5.64
N GLY A 138 19.84 -14.74 4.36
CA GLY A 138 19.42 -15.78 3.44
C GLY A 138 17.97 -15.64 2.97
N TRP A 139 17.40 -14.43 3.03
CA TRP A 139 16.05 -14.16 2.51
C TRP A 139 16.07 -14.21 0.98
N ARG A 140 15.32 -15.16 0.41
CA ARG A 140 15.15 -15.38 -1.04
C ARG A 140 13.90 -14.73 -1.61
#